data_AF-A0A0U5GQT6-F1
#
_entry.id   AF-A0A0U5GQT6-F1
#
_cell.length_a   1.000
_cell.length_b   1.000
_cell.length_c   1.000
_cell.angle_alpha   90.00
_cell.angle_beta   90.00
_cell.angle_gamma   90.00
#
_symmetry.space_group_name_H-M   'P 1'
#
loop_
_entity.id
_entity.type
_entity.pdbx_description
1 polymer ?
#
loop_
_entity_poly.entity_id
_entity_poly.type
_entity_poly.pdbx_seq_one_letter_code
_entity_poly.pdbx_strand_id
1 'polypeptide(L)'
;MFTNTINKDQVIWSFGCLIFELFAGRPLFVVPDMGSRESVDDDHFLQFHDILGPIPHSLWSKYSRAHIYHNEKGELVKHYIGELSSGSESDSVEPLAPLEGAFEEEKPEDLTVKDAENVKRLLLYILDYDPGKWPSAGELLEDPWFVGIAAALGRVGRNEGLTRVLYLLR
;
A
#
# COMPACT_ATOMS: atom_id res chain seq x y z
N MET A 1 3.58 -15.39 -4.78
CA MET A 1 2.87 -14.20 -5.29
C MET A 1 3.85 -13.16 -5.84
N PHE A 2 5.04 -13.02 -5.26
CA PHE A 2 6.22 -12.43 -5.92
C PHE A 2 7.22 -13.53 -6.27
N THR A 3 7.71 -13.55 -7.51
CA THR A 3 8.80 -14.48 -7.90
C THR A 3 10.11 -14.01 -7.30
N ASN A 4 11.06 -14.93 -7.06
CA ASN A 4 12.39 -14.62 -6.51
C ASN A 4 13.32 -13.94 -7.54
N THR A 5 12.71 -13.23 -8.48
CA THR A 5 13.35 -12.47 -9.56
C THR A 5 12.85 -11.05 -9.42
N ILE A 6 13.76 -10.12 -9.15
CA ILE A 6 13.48 -8.69 -9.12
C ILE A 6 13.12 -8.28 -10.55
N ASN A 7 11.82 -8.18 -10.84
CA ASN A 7 11.34 -7.60 -12.09
C ASN A 7 11.17 -6.09 -11.90
N LYS A 8 11.28 -5.31 -12.99
CA LYS A 8 11.05 -3.86 -12.99
C LYS A 8 9.71 -3.50 -12.35
N ASP A 9 8.73 -4.37 -12.53
CA ASP A 9 7.41 -4.26 -11.93
C ASP A 9 7.51 -4.16 -10.40
N GLN A 10 8.28 -5.04 -9.74
CA GLN A 10 8.44 -5.03 -8.27
C GLN A 10 9.03 -3.71 -7.76
N VAL A 11 9.86 -3.04 -8.57
CA VAL A 11 10.44 -1.74 -8.22
C VAL A 11 9.36 -0.66 -8.12
N ILE A 12 8.37 -0.68 -9.02
CA ILE A 12 7.27 0.30 -9.03
C ILE A 12 6.39 0.11 -7.79
N TRP A 13 6.03 -1.14 -7.46
CA TRP A 13 5.25 -1.42 -6.25
C TRP A 13 5.99 -0.99 -4.97
N SER A 14 7.27 -1.38 -4.83
CA SER A 14 8.08 -0.96 -3.68
C SER A 14 8.23 0.55 -3.59
N PHE A 15 8.32 1.25 -4.72
CA PHE A 15 8.31 2.70 -4.75
C PHE A 15 7.00 3.30 -4.22
N GLY A 16 5.84 2.71 -4.56
CA GLY A 16 4.56 3.09 -3.98
C GLY A 16 4.53 2.97 -2.45
N CYS A 17 5.03 1.86 -1.91
CA CYS A 17 5.16 1.69 -0.46
C CYS A 17 6.03 2.79 0.18
N LEU A 18 7.16 3.15 -0.46
CA LEU A 18 8.05 4.20 0.02
C LEU A 18 7.41 5.60 -0.03
N ILE A 19 6.61 5.90 -1.06
CA ILE A 19 5.87 7.16 -1.14
C ILE A 19 4.88 7.26 0.02
N PHE A 20 4.16 6.17 0.34
CA PHE A 20 3.27 6.17 1.51
C PHE A 20 4.06 6.43 2.79
N GLU A 21 5.13 5.66 3.03
CA GLU A 21 5.94 5.76 4.24
C GLU A 21 6.54 7.16 4.45
N LEU A 22 6.89 7.83 3.36
CA LEU A 22 7.41 9.19 3.39
C LEU A 22 6.41 10.21 3.94
N PHE A 23 5.13 10.06 3.63
CA PHE A 23 4.08 10.97 4.11
C PHE A 23 3.54 10.53 5.47
N ALA A 24 3.26 9.24 5.65
CA ALA A 24 2.66 8.69 6.85
C ALA A 24 3.66 8.48 8.00
N GLY A 25 4.97 8.51 7.74
CA GLY A 25 6.00 8.29 8.75
C GLY A 25 6.09 6.86 9.28
N ARG A 26 5.38 5.91 8.66
CA ARG A 26 5.38 4.48 8.99
C ARG A 26 5.21 3.63 7.72
N PRO A 27 5.65 2.35 7.73
CA PRO A 27 5.42 1.46 6.59
C PRO A 27 3.93 1.30 6.27
N LEU A 28 3.61 1.16 4.98
CA LEU A 28 2.25 0.85 4.52
C LEU A 28 1.81 -0.54 4.99
N PHE A 29 2.70 -1.52 4.85
CA PHE A 29 2.51 -2.88 5.31
C PHE A 29 3.49 -3.17 6.44
N VAL A 30 2.98 -3.57 7.59
CA VAL A 30 3.79 -3.84 8.79
C VAL A 30 3.70 -5.32 9.09
N VAL A 31 4.79 -6.07 8.95
CA VAL A 31 4.82 -7.47 9.39
C VAL A 31 5.85 -7.66 10.48
N PRO A 32 5.43 -7.99 11.72
CA PRO A 32 6.36 -8.32 12.78
C PRO A 32 7.05 -9.67 12.48
N ASP A 33 8.38 -9.70 12.61
CA ASP A 33 9.23 -10.86 12.26
C ASP A 33 9.21 -11.98 13.33
N MET A 34 8.04 -12.23 13.92
CA MET A 34 7.86 -13.10 15.09
C MET A 34 7.07 -14.38 14.76
N GLY A 35 6.73 -14.61 13.49
CA GLY A 35 5.89 -15.73 13.03
C GLY A 35 6.63 -16.75 12.16
N SER A 36 5.94 -17.84 11.81
CA SER A 36 6.39 -18.72 10.73
C SER A 36 6.29 -17.99 9.37
N ARG A 37 7.05 -18.44 8.37
CA ARG A 37 6.95 -17.90 7.00
C ARG A 37 5.51 -17.90 6.47
N GLU A 38 4.76 -18.97 6.74
CA GLU A 38 3.36 -19.07 6.31
C GLU A 38 2.48 -18.03 7.03
N SER A 39 2.73 -17.78 8.31
CA SER A 39 2.03 -16.72 9.05
C SER A 39 2.36 -15.33 8.51
N VAL A 40 3.62 -15.09 8.12
CA VAL A 40 4.03 -13.83 7.49
C VAL A 40 3.34 -13.64 6.13
N ASP A 41 3.28 -14.68 5.31
CA ASP A 41 2.59 -14.65 4.01
C ASP A 41 1.07 -14.46 4.19
N ASP A 42 0.46 -15.10 5.19
CA ASP A 42 -0.96 -14.92 5.55
C ASP A 42 -1.24 -13.48 6.00
N ASP A 43 -0.36 -12.89 6.80
CA ASP A 43 -0.49 -11.52 7.30
C ASP A 43 -0.44 -10.51 6.16
N HIS A 44 0.55 -10.63 5.29
CA HIS A 44 0.63 -9.82 4.08
C HIS A 44 -0.59 -9.96 3.19
N PHE A 45 -1.11 -11.17 3.03
CA PHE A 45 -2.30 -11.43 2.23
C PHE A 45 -3.53 -10.70 2.78
N LEU A 46 -3.73 -10.73 4.10
CA LEU A 46 -4.82 -10.00 4.75
C LEU A 46 -4.63 -8.48 4.69
N GLN A 47 -3.41 -7.99 4.95
CA GLN A 47 -3.09 -6.57 4.85
C GLN A 47 -3.34 -6.02 3.44
N PHE A 48 -2.95 -6.76 2.39
CA PHE A 48 -3.24 -6.36 1.02
C PHE A 48 -4.74 -6.24 0.79
N HIS A 49 -5.52 -7.23 1.23
CA HIS A 49 -6.97 -7.19 1.08
C HIS A 49 -7.60 -5.99 1.80
N ASP A 50 -7.24 -5.75 3.05
CA ASP A 50 -7.86 -4.68 3.85
C ASP A 50 -7.44 -3.29 3.35
N ILE A 51 -6.15 -3.10 3.02
CA ILE A 51 -5.60 -1.78 2.65
C ILE A 51 -5.89 -1.45 1.18
N LEU A 52 -5.67 -2.39 0.26
CA LEU A 52 -5.80 -2.13 -1.19
C LEU A 52 -7.14 -2.60 -1.76
N GLY A 53 -7.99 -3.20 -0.92
CA GLY A 53 -9.26 -3.76 -1.31
C GLY A 53 -9.16 -5.20 -1.86
N PRO A 54 -10.29 -5.73 -2.37
CA PRO A 54 -10.44 -7.15 -2.66
C PRO A 54 -9.39 -7.69 -3.63
N ILE A 55 -8.70 -8.75 -3.20
CA ILE A 55 -7.69 -9.41 -4.03
C ILE A 55 -8.38 -10.13 -5.20
N PRO A 56 -7.95 -9.89 -6.47
CA PRO A 56 -8.50 -10.58 -7.62
C PRO A 56 -8.36 -12.12 -7.54
N HIS A 57 -9.37 -12.83 -8.06
CA HIS A 57 -9.37 -14.31 -8.08
C HIS A 57 -8.14 -14.94 -8.73
N SER A 58 -7.61 -14.29 -9.77
CA SER A 58 -6.39 -14.72 -10.47
C SER A 58 -5.13 -14.73 -9.59
N LEU A 59 -5.15 -13.99 -8.48
CA LEU A 59 -4.04 -13.89 -7.53
C LEU A 59 -4.24 -14.81 -6.34
N TRP A 60 -5.40 -14.77 -5.68
CA TRP A 60 -5.61 -15.62 -4.51
C TRP A 60 -5.71 -17.11 -4.87
N SER A 61 -6.16 -17.49 -6.06
CA SER A 61 -6.12 -18.89 -6.53
C SER A 61 -4.71 -19.47 -6.62
N LYS A 62 -3.68 -18.61 -6.72
CA LYS A 62 -2.26 -19.01 -6.69
C LYS A 62 -1.71 -19.09 -5.27
N TYR A 63 -2.44 -18.58 -4.28
CA TYR A 63 -2.04 -18.62 -2.88
C TYR A 63 -2.65 -19.87 -2.21
N SER A 64 -1.79 -20.83 -1.86
CA SER A 64 -2.21 -22.16 -1.38
C SER A 64 -3.15 -22.13 -0.16
N ARG A 65 -2.99 -21.11 0.71
CA ARG A 65 -3.74 -20.93 1.95
C ARG A 65 -4.93 -19.96 1.81
N ALA A 66 -5.22 -19.44 0.62
CA ALA A 66 -6.32 -18.49 0.42
C ALA A 66 -7.69 -19.04 0.87
N HIS A 67 -7.90 -20.36 0.79
CA HIS A 67 -9.11 -21.06 1.22
C HIS A 67 -9.41 -20.94 2.74
N ILE A 68 -8.41 -20.55 3.54
CA ILE A 68 -8.59 -20.26 4.98
C ILE A 68 -9.34 -18.95 5.18
N TYR A 69 -9.18 -18.02 4.24
CA TYR A 69 -9.63 -16.64 4.36
C TYR A 69 -10.79 -16.32 3.43
N HIS A 70 -10.89 -16.97 2.28
CA HIS A 70 -11.95 -16.72 1.28
C HIS A 70 -12.91 -17.91 1.17
N ASN A 71 -14.19 -17.61 0.98
CA ASN A 71 -15.17 -18.62 0.60
C ASN A 71 -15.11 -18.94 -0.92
N GLU A 72 -15.91 -19.89 -1.38
CA GLU A 72 -15.97 -20.30 -2.79
C GLU A 72 -16.39 -19.17 -3.75
N LYS A 73 -17.06 -18.12 -3.24
CA LYS A 73 -17.44 -16.92 -4.00
C LYS A 73 -16.33 -15.88 -4.05
N GLY A 74 -15.23 -16.08 -3.33
CA GLY A 74 -14.14 -15.12 -3.19
C GLY A 74 -14.44 -13.98 -2.22
N GLU A 75 -15.40 -14.15 -1.31
CA GLU A 75 -15.66 -13.20 -0.22
C GLU A 75 -14.76 -13.54 0.97
N LEU A 76 -14.18 -12.52 1.61
CA LEU A 76 -13.34 -12.71 2.79
C LEU A 76 -14.22 -13.10 3.98
N VAL A 77 -13.92 -14.23 4.62
CA VAL A 77 -14.64 -14.79 5.77
C VAL A 77 -13.82 -14.72 7.07
N LYS A 78 -12.54 -14.37 6.97
CA LYS A 78 -11.61 -14.29 8.10
C LYS A 78 -10.54 -13.25 7.83
N HIS A 79 -10.36 -12.31 8.75
CA HIS A 79 -9.39 -11.18 8.65
C HIS A 79 -8.26 -11.26 9.69
N TYR A 80 -8.00 -12.45 10.26
CA TYR A 80 -6.95 -12.64 11.27
C TYR A 80 -6.26 -13.99 11.15
N ILE A 81 -5.06 -14.07 11.71
CA ILE A 81 -4.25 -15.29 11.75
C ILE A 81 -4.48 -16.05 13.05
N GLY A 82 -4.44 -17.38 12.97
CA GLY A 82 -4.54 -18.25 14.14
C GLY A 82 -5.98 -18.43 14.61
N GLU A 83 -6.12 -18.83 15.87
CA GLU A 83 -7.40 -19.03 16.53
C GLU A 83 -7.67 -17.89 17.50
N LEU A 84 -8.93 -17.47 17.57
CA LEU A 84 -9.36 -16.53 18.61
C LEU A 84 -9.31 -17.21 19.97
N SER A 85 -8.90 -16.45 20.98
CA SER A 85 -9.02 -16.87 22.37
C SER A 85 -10.46 -17.27 22.66
N SER A 86 -10.67 -18.36 23.41
CA SER A 86 -12.00 -18.82 23.80
C SER A 86 -12.75 -17.69 24.52
N GLY A 87 -13.68 -17.03 23.82
CA GLY A 87 -14.44 -15.87 24.31
C GLY A 87 -14.33 -14.61 23.44
N SER A 88 -13.43 -14.57 22.46
CA SER A 88 -13.38 -13.51 21.45
C SER A 88 -14.24 -13.91 20.25
N GLU A 89 -15.22 -13.08 19.89
CA GLU A 89 -16.04 -13.30 18.70
C GLU A 89 -15.29 -12.84 17.45
N SER A 90 -15.49 -13.54 16.34
CA SER A 90 -14.88 -13.20 15.04
C SER A 90 -15.22 -11.78 14.59
N ASP A 91 -16.38 -11.27 14.99
CA ASP A 91 -16.87 -9.93 14.66
C ASP A 91 -16.15 -8.81 15.44
N SER A 92 -15.33 -9.16 16.44
CA SER A 92 -14.58 -8.17 17.24
C SER A 92 -13.21 -7.80 16.65
N VAL A 93 -12.77 -8.48 15.60
CA VAL A 93 -11.52 -8.13 14.92
C VAL A 93 -11.83 -7.21 13.75
N GLU A 94 -11.52 -5.93 13.93
CA GLU A 94 -11.71 -4.94 12.87
C GLU A 94 -10.62 -5.08 11.79
N PRO A 95 -10.99 -5.00 10.49
CA PRO A 95 -10.02 -4.95 9.41
C PRO A 95 -9.19 -3.66 9.48
N LEU A 96 -8.04 -3.66 8.81
CA LEU A 96 -7.23 -2.46 8.69
C LEU A 96 -7.94 -1.38 7.87
N ALA A 97 -7.61 -0.12 8.14
CA ALA A 97 -8.11 1.00 7.35
C ALA A 97 -7.65 0.86 5.89
N PRO A 98 -8.54 1.12 4.90
CA PRO A 98 -8.15 1.22 3.49
C PRO A 98 -7.05 2.27 3.28
N LEU A 99 -6.29 2.15 2.20
CA LEU A 99 -5.16 3.00 1.85
C LEU A 99 -5.45 4.49 2.05
N GLU A 100 -6.58 4.98 1.54
CA GLU A 100 -6.96 6.38 1.63
C GLU A 100 -7.23 6.80 3.07
N GLY A 101 -7.87 5.94 3.86
CA GLY A 101 -8.14 6.19 5.28
C GLY A 101 -6.86 6.19 6.10
N ALA A 102 -6.01 5.18 5.90
CA ALA A 102 -4.70 5.08 6.54
C ALA A 102 -3.79 6.27 6.19
N PHE A 103 -3.86 6.77 4.95
CA PHE A 103 -3.14 7.96 4.55
C PHE A 103 -3.72 9.22 5.17
N GLU A 104 -5.04 9.38 5.19
CA GLU A 104 -5.70 10.58 5.74
C GLU A 104 -5.45 10.74 7.24
N GLU A 105 -5.35 9.63 7.97
CA GLU A 105 -5.04 9.60 9.40
C GLU A 105 -3.60 10.05 9.70
N GLU A 106 -2.65 9.67 8.84
CA GLU A 106 -1.21 9.78 9.15
C GLU A 106 -0.49 10.87 8.34
N LYS A 107 -1.16 11.48 7.35
CA LYS A 107 -0.54 12.50 6.50
C LYS A 107 -0.11 13.72 7.32
N PRO A 108 0.91 14.48 6.85
CA PRO A 108 1.33 15.71 7.52
C PRO A 108 0.20 16.75 7.58
N GLU A 109 0.09 17.47 8.70
CA GLU A 109 -0.92 18.51 8.89
C GLU A 109 -0.81 19.67 7.87
N ASP A 110 0.40 19.95 7.39
CA ASP A 110 0.68 20.98 6.40
C ASP A 110 0.47 20.52 4.95
N LEU A 111 0.15 19.24 4.73
CA LEU A 111 -0.15 18.72 3.40
C LEU A 111 -1.51 19.26 2.92
N THR A 112 -1.49 19.96 1.79
CA THR A 112 -2.71 20.52 1.22
C THR A 112 -3.68 19.41 0.81
N VAL A 113 -4.99 19.68 0.89
CA VAL A 113 -6.02 18.72 0.45
C VAL A 113 -5.77 18.27 -0.98
N LYS A 114 -5.38 19.18 -1.87
CA LYS A 114 -5.10 18.86 -3.28
C LYS A 114 -3.90 17.93 -3.42
N ASP A 115 -2.84 18.14 -2.65
CA ASP A 115 -1.66 17.28 -2.70
C ASP A 115 -1.95 15.91 -2.09
N ALA A 116 -2.73 15.85 -1.01
CA ALA A 116 -3.20 14.60 -0.43
C ALA A 116 -4.01 13.77 -1.44
N GLU A 117 -4.95 14.39 -2.15
CA GLU A 117 -5.71 13.71 -3.21
C GLU A 117 -4.81 13.23 -4.36
N ASN A 118 -3.80 14.02 -4.75
CA ASN A 118 -2.84 13.62 -5.78
C ASN A 118 -2.00 12.41 -5.34
N VAL A 119 -1.51 12.41 -4.09
CA VAL A 119 -0.73 11.30 -3.53
C VAL A 119 -1.57 10.04 -3.42
N LYS A 120 -2.81 10.13 -2.90
CA LYS A 120 -3.73 8.98 -2.83
C LYS A 120 -4.00 8.39 -4.21
N ARG A 121 -4.31 9.22 -5.21
CA ARG A 121 -4.48 8.77 -6.60
C ARG A 121 -3.24 8.07 -7.14
N LEU A 122 -2.06 8.63 -6.88
CA LEU A 122 -0.79 8.05 -7.33
C LEU A 122 -0.52 6.69 -6.67
N LEU A 123 -0.73 6.58 -5.36
CA LEU A 123 -0.57 5.34 -4.61
C LEU A 123 -1.51 4.25 -5.14
N LEU A 124 -2.80 4.55 -5.34
CA LEU A 124 -3.76 3.62 -5.93
C LEU A 124 -3.36 3.15 -7.33
N TYR A 125 -2.77 4.04 -8.13
CA TYR A 125 -2.32 3.71 -9.47
C TYR A 125 -1.09 2.78 -9.46
N ILE A 126 -0.14 3.03 -8.56
CA ILE A 126 1.08 2.22 -8.41
C ILE A 126 0.79 0.86 -7.77
N LEU A 127 -0.14 0.80 -6.82
CA LEU A 127 -0.45 -0.38 -6.01
C LEU A 127 -1.63 -1.20 -6.56
N ASP A 128 -1.94 -1.09 -7.86
CA ASP A 128 -2.96 -1.93 -8.51
C ASP A 128 -2.47 -3.38 -8.58
N TYR A 129 -3.34 -4.35 -8.29
CA TYR A 129 -2.97 -5.77 -8.33
C TYR A 129 -2.57 -6.29 -9.72
N ASP A 130 -2.91 -5.59 -10.81
CA ASP A 130 -2.54 -5.94 -12.17
C ASP A 130 -1.22 -5.24 -12.60
N PRO A 131 -0.09 -5.98 -12.70
CA PRO A 131 1.18 -5.39 -13.12
C PRO A 131 1.15 -4.80 -14.53
N GLY A 132 0.21 -5.24 -15.38
CA GLY A 132 0.05 -4.69 -16.73
C GLY A 132 -0.47 -3.25 -16.76
N LYS A 133 -0.98 -2.75 -15.63
CA LYS A 133 -1.42 -1.35 -15.49
C LYS A 133 -0.37 -0.45 -14.85
N TRP A 134 0.72 -1.02 -14.33
CA TRP A 134 1.72 -0.24 -13.63
C TRP A 134 2.39 0.74 -14.59
N PRO A 135 2.50 2.02 -14.20
CA PRO A 135 3.23 2.98 -15.00
C PRO A 135 4.71 2.63 -15.00
N SER A 136 5.37 2.87 -16.13
CA SER A 136 6.82 2.93 -16.16
C SER A 136 7.33 4.11 -15.32
N ALA A 137 8.60 4.06 -14.90
CA ALA A 137 9.23 5.18 -14.22
C ALA A 137 9.19 6.48 -15.05
N GLY A 138 9.22 6.40 -16.38
CA GLY A 138 9.08 7.57 -17.25
C GLY A 138 7.68 8.18 -17.18
N GLU A 139 6.64 7.34 -17.29
CA GLU A 139 5.24 7.79 -17.19
C GLU A 139 4.91 8.35 -15.80
N LEU A 140 5.49 7.77 -14.73
CA LEU A 140 5.37 8.32 -13.38
C LEU A 140 5.93 9.75 -13.29
N LEU A 141 7.08 10.02 -13.90
CA LEU A 141 7.68 11.36 -13.87
C LEU A 141 6.87 12.40 -14.66
N GLU A 142 6.03 11.96 -15.59
CA GLU A 142 5.10 12.81 -16.34
C GLU A 142 3.79 13.06 -15.58
N ASP A 143 3.55 12.37 -14.46
CA ASP A 143 2.35 12.56 -13.66
C ASP A 143 2.24 14.03 -13.18
N PRO A 144 1.04 14.64 -13.24
CA PRO A 144 0.84 16.04 -12.87
C PRO A 144 1.35 16.40 -11.47
N TRP A 145 1.40 15.45 -10.55
CA TRP A 145 1.95 15.68 -9.21
C TRP A 145 3.46 15.89 -9.25
N PHE A 146 4.22 15.04 -9.94
CA PHE A 146 5.68 15.19 -10.10
C PHE A 146 6.03 16.43 -10.93
N VAL A 147 5.30 16.70 -12.01
CA VAL A 147 5.48 17.91 -12.82
C VAL A 147 5.19 19.17 -11.98
N GLY A 148 4.14 19.12 -11.15
CA GLY A 148 3.79 20.19 -10.20
C GLY A 148 4.91 20.46 -9.19
N ILE A 149 5.49 19.41 -8.61
CA ILE A 149 6.66 19.49 -7.72
C ILE A 149 7.85 20.10 -8.47
N ALA A 150 8.20 19.60 -9.65
CA ALA A 150 9.34 20.10 -10.42
C ALA A 150 9.18 21.59 -10.77
N ALA A 151 7.96 22.01 -11.15
CA ALA A 151 7.64 23.40 -11.44
C ALA A 151 7.67 24.28 -10.18
N ALA A 152 7.23 23.78 -9.02
CA ALA A 152 7.33 24.48 -7.74
C ALA A 152 8.79 24.66 -7.31
N LEU A 153 9.64 23.64 -7.52
CA LEU A 153 11.07 23.70 -7.24
C LEU A 153 11.82 24.67 -8.16
N GLY A 154 11.43 24.75 -9.44
CA GLY A 154 11.94 25.75 -10.36
C GLY A 154 11.54 27.19 -10.00
N ARG A 155 10.55 27.37 -9.11
CA ARG A 155 9.97 28.69 -8.77
C ARG A 155 10.24 29.13 -7.33
N VAL A 156 10.50 28.23 -6.38
CA VAL A 156 10.43 28.56 -4.95
C VAL A 156 11.58 27.94 -4.16
N GLY A 157 12.53 28.79 -3.75
CA GLY A 157 13.11 28.66 -2.42
C GLY A 157 12.05 29.06 -1.37
N ARG A 158 11.81 28.17 -0.40
CA ARG A 158 10.80 28.22 0.71
C ARG A 158 9.43 27.61 0.42
N ASN A 159 9.33 26.28 0.54
CA ASN A 159 8.13 25.61 1.04
C ASN A 159 8.58 24.40 1.88
N GLU A 160 8.47 24.52 3.21
CA GLU A 160 9.15 23.62 4.17
C GLU A 160 8.55 22.20 4.22
N GLY A 161 7.28 22.02 3.85
CA GLY A 161 6.64 20.69 3.77
C GLY A 161 7.19 19.79 2.65
N LEU A 162 7.32 20.34 1.43
CA LEU A 162 7.88 19.63 0.26
C LEU A 162 9.40 19.48 0.33
N THR A 163 10.07 20.29 1.15
CA THR A 163 11.53 20.23 1.32
C THR A 163 11.98 18.90 1.95
N ARG A 164 11.14 18.26 2.79
CA ARG A 164 11.45 16.97 3.42
C ARG A 164 11.44 15.79 2.44
N VAL A 165 10.47 15.76 1.52
CA VAL A 165 10.34 14.73 0.47
C VAL A 165 11.58 14.67 -0.41
N LEU A 166 12.18 15.82 -0.69
CA LEU A 166 13.30 15.94 -1.63
C LEU A 166 14.68 15.78 -0.97
N TYR A 167 14.81 16.06 0.33
CA TYR A 167 16.03 15.78 1.07
C TYR A 167 16.30 14.27 1.25
N LEU A 168 15.25 13.45 1.21
CA LEU A 168 15.33 12.00 1.36
C LEU A 168 15.52 11.24 0.03
N LEU A 169 15.31 11.90 -1.12
CA LEU A 169 15.51 11.34 -2.46
C LEU A 169 16.89 11.69 -3.09
N ARG A 170 17.81 12.26 -2.29
CA ARG A 170 19.19 12.56 -2.67
C ARG A 170 20.17 11.65 -1.96
#